data_AF-A0A8S3R117-F1
#
_entry.id   AF-A0A8S3R117-F1
#
_cell.length_a   1.000
_cell.length_b   1.000
_cell.length_c   1.000
_cell.angle_alpha   90.00
_cell.angle_beta   90.00
_cell.angle_gamma   90.00
#
_symmetry.space_group_name_H-M   'P 1'
#
loop_
_entity.id
_entity.type
_entity.pdbx_description
1 polymer ?
#
loop_
_entity_poly.entity_id
_entity_poly.type
_entity_poly.pdbx_seq_one_letter_code
_entity_poly.pdbx_strand_id
1 'polypeptide(L)'
;MILLCNANAKDDVISAGEHIISSLCNGAPYEGLNVFRYRKFAARVLTNKTCVQIHTLPPTSNAASFHRQRAYLQMKMWMNKDNLNPCECGWKVANGNHVLVKCTMHAAPSKLLNIIRCNCKTNCDTKRCTCRKNGLECSVACGECKGTGCTNLSKTIDMDDKVTINMINF
;
A
#
# COMPACT_ATOMS: atom_id res chain seq x y z
N MET A 1 -32.35 21.77 11.19
CA MET A 1 -32.17 20.32 11.44
C MET A 1 -30.78 20.13 12.05
N ILE A 2 -30.70 20.08 13.38
CA ILE A 2 -29.43 20.00 14.11
C ILE A 2 -29.06 18.51 14.20
N LEU A 3 -28.04 18.09 13.45
CA LEU A 3 -27.43 16.77 13.62
C LEU A 3 -26.66 16.75 14.95
N LEU A 4 -27.27 16.11 15.94
CA LEU A 4 -26.65 15.77 17.22
C LEU A 4 -25.47 14.83 16.95
N CYS A 5 -24.27 15.26 17.33
CA CYS A 5 -23.06 14.44 17.21
C CYS A 5 -23.03 13.40 18.34
N ASN A 6 -23.54 12.20 18.09
CA ASN A 6 -23.19 11.02 18.89
C ASN A 6 -21.84 10.45 18.43
N ALA A 7 -21.14 9.73 19.31
CA ALA A 7 -19.83 9.13 19.03
C ALA A 7 -19.83 8.23 17.77
N ASN A 8 -20.96 7.59 17.45
CA ASN A 8 -21.14 6.83 16.20
C ASN A 8 -21.00 7.67 14.93
N ALA A 9 -21.26 8.99 14.97
CA ALA A 9 -21.24 9.83 13.78
C ALA A 9 -19.85 10.00 13.16
N LYS A 10 -18.76 9.89 13.95
CA LYS A 10 -17.39 9.99 13.40
C LYS A 10 -17.06 8.73 12.59
N ASP A 11 -17.31 7.56 13.16
CA ASP A 11 -17.02 6.28 12.51
C ASP A 11 -17.96 6.03 11.33
N ASP A 12 -19.23 6.47 11.40
CA ASP A 12 -20.16 6.39 10.28
C ASP A 12 -19.72 7.28 9.10
N VAL A 13 -19.32 8.53 9.37
CA VAL A 13 -18.83 9.45 8.33
C VAL A 13 -17.52 8.94 7.73
N ILE A 14 -16.61 8.42 8.56
CA ILE A 14 -15.37 7.82 8.10
C ILE A 14 -15.69 6.56 7.28
N SER A 15 -16.58 5.67 7.73
CA SER A 15 -16.95 4.45 7.00
C SER A 15 -17.55 4.78 5.62
N ALA A 16 -18.54 5.68 5.58
CA ALA A 16 -19.15 6.15 4.34
C ALA A 16 -18.12 6.76 3.36
N GLY A 17 -17.10 7.44 3.90
CA GLY A 17 -16.03 8.03 3.10
C GLY A 17 -15.25 7.01 2.24
N GLU A 18 -15.12 5.75 2.67
CA GLU A 18 -14.40 4.74 1.88
C GLU A 18 -15.16 4.38 0.60
N HIS A 19 -16.48 4.26 0.72
CA HIS A 19 -17.36 3.99 -0.42
C HIS A 19 -17.36 5.14 -1.42
N ILE A 20 -17.32 6.40 -0.95
CA ILE A 20 -17.21 7.58 -1.82
C ILE A 20 -15.88 7.54 -2.59
N ILE A 21 -14.76 7.30 -1.91
CA ILE A 21 -13.43 7.22 -2.55
C ILE A 21 -13.39 6.09 -3.58
N SER A 22 -13.91 4.91 -3.24
CA SER A 22 -13.99 3.77 -4.16
C SER A 22 -14.81 4.14 -5.40
N SER A 23 -15.99 4.73 -5.22
CA SER A 23 -16.88 5.15 -6.31
C SER A 23 -16.23 6.17 -7.24
N LEU A 24 -15.56 7.19 -6.69
CA LEU A 24 -14.82 8.20 -7.45
C LEU A 24 -13.69 7.60 -8.30
N CYS A 25 -13.12 6.46 -7.88
CA CYS A 25 -12.06 5.77 -8.58
C CYS A 25 -12.58 4.67 -9.54
N ASN A 26 -13.91 4.59 -9.74
CA ASN A 26 -14.61 3.52 -10.48
C ASN A 26 -14.42 2.12 -9.87
N GLY A 27 -14.42 2.04 -8.53
CA GLY A 27 -14.46 0.78 -7.79
C GLY A 27 -15.84 0.15 -7.78
N ALA A 28 -15.90 -1.16 -7.51
CA ALA A 28 -17.18 -1.84 -7.35
C ALA A 28 -17.80 -1.52 -5.97
N PRO A 29 -19.14 -1.54 -5.84
CA PRO A 29 -19.80 -1.39 -4.54
C PRO A 29 -19.27 -2.42 -3.55
N TYR A 30 -19.02 -1.98 -2.31
CA TYR A 30 -18.56 -2.82 -1.19
C TYR A 30 -17.21 -3.53 -1.39
N GLU A 31 -16.47 -3.23 -2.47
CA GLU A 31 -15.10 -3.69 -2.64
C GLU A 31 -14.15 -2.84 -1.79
N GLY A 32 -13.37 -3.48 -0.92
CA GLY A 32 -12.37 -2.78 -0.10
C GLY A 32 -11.28 -2.12 -0.96
N LEU A 33 -10.84 -0.91 -0.59
CA LEU A 33 -9.92 -0.11 -1.40
C LEU A 33 -8.60 -0.84 -1.74
N ASN A 34 -8.10 -1.61 -0.79
CA ASN A 34 -6.89 -2.41 -0.92
C ASN A 34 -7.05 -3.53 -1.99
N VAL A 35 -8.17 -4.25 -1.95
CA VAL A 35 -8.50 -5.30 -2.94
C VAL A 35 -8.69 -4.67 -4.32
N PHE A 36 -9.43 -3.57 -4.37
CA PHE A 36 -9.66 -2.82 -5.61
C PHE A 36 -8.35 -2.34 -6.24
N ARG A 37 -7.47 -1.75 -5.43
CA ARG A 37 -6.16 -1.27 -5.85
C ARG A 37 -5.29 -2.40 -6.39
N TYR A 38 -5.25 -3.54 -5.70
CA TYR A 38 -4.54 -4.73 -6.19
C TYR A 38 -5.10 -5.22 -7.53
N ARG A 39 -6.43 -5.33 -7.66
CA ARG A 39 -7.06 -5.75 -8.92
C ARG A 39 -6.70 -4.82 -10.08
N LYS A 40 -6.71 -3.50 -9.89
CA LYS A 40 -6.26 -2.51 -10.89
C LYS A 40 -4.78 -2.69 -11.23
N PHE A 41 -3.93 -2.90 -10.23
CA PHE A 41 -2.50 -3.15 -10.44
C PHE A 41 -2.26 -4.42 -11.25
N ALA A 42 -2.84 -5.55 -10.84
CA ALA A 42 -2.71 -6.83 -11.53
C ALA A 42 -3.18 -6.75 -12.99
N ALA A 43 -4.35 -6.13 -13.23
CA ALA A 43 -4.85 -5.92 -14.59
C ALA A 43 -3.89 -5.09 -15.45
N ARG A 44 -3.23 -4.08 -14.87
CA ARG A 44 -2.24 -3.25 -15.58
C ARG A 44 -0.95 -4.01 -15.87
N VAL A 45 -0.45 -4.80 -14.93
CA VAL A 45 0.75 -5.63 -15.10
C VAL A 45 0.54 -6.67 -16.20
N LEU A 46 -0.65 -7.27 -16.29
CA LEU A 46 -0.97 -8.28 -17.30
C LEU A 46 -1.10 -7.69 -18.71
N THR A 47 -1.49 -6.43 -18.84
CA THR A 47 -1.82 -5.80 -20.13
C THR A 47 -0.74 -4.84 -20.66
N ASN A 48 0.14 -4.31 -19.80
CA ASN A 48 1.15 -3.32 -20.19
C ASN A 48 2.56 -3.89 -20.11
N LYS A 49 3.37 -3.62 -21.13
CA LYS A 49 4.81 -3.96 -21.13
C LYS A 49 5.67 -2.94 -20.36
N THR A 50 5.07 -1.80 -19.96
CA THR A 50 5.75 -0.70 -19.27
C THR A 50 5.43 -0.74 -17.77
N CYS A 51 6.32 -0.15 -16.97
CA CYS A 51 6.11 -0.01 -15.53
C CYS A 51 4.78 0.71 -15.21
N VAL A 52 4.04 0.18 -14.23
CA VAL A 52 2.77 0.75 -13.78
C VAL A 52 3.03 2.07 -13.07
N GLN A 53 2.37 3.12 -13.54
CA GLN A 53 2.44 4.44 -12.93
C GLN A 53 1.60 4.46 -11.64
N ILE A 54 2.27 4.54 -10.49
CA ILE A 54 1.61 4.40 -9.16
C ILE A 54 0.51 5.44 -8.92
N HIS A 55 0.65 6.65 -9.47
CA HIS A 55 -0.35 7.72 -9.33
C HIS A 55 -1.67 7.42 -10.05
N THR A 56 -1.70 6.43 -10.96
CA THR A 56 -2.90 6.00 -11.67
C THR A 56 -3.72 4.96 -10.90
N LEU A 57 -3.17 4.46 -9.77
CA LEU A 57 -3.85 3.50 -8.91
C LEU A 57 -4.71 4.22 -7.86
N PRO A 58 -5.85 3.65 -7.46
CA PRO A 58 -6.66 4.15 -6.34
C PRO A 58 -5.82 4.26 -5.06
N PRO A 59 -6.13 5.15 -4.11
CA PRO A 59 -5.38 5.22 -2.85
C PRO A 59 -5.48 3.91 -2.05
N THR A 60 -4.48 3.64 -1.20
CA THR A 60 -4.58 2.56 -0.20
C THR A 60 -5.63 2.91 0.85
N SER A 61 -6.18 1.90 1.52
CA SER A 61 -7.13 2.12 2.64
C SER A 61 -6.51 2.97 3.76
N ASN A 62 -5.21 2.81 4.04
CA ASN A 62 -4.49 3.65 5.00
C ASN A 62 -4.38 5.12 4.54
N ALA A 63 -4.02 5.39 3.29
CA ALA A 63 -3.96 6.75 2.78
C ALA A 63 -5.37 7.39 2.74
N ALA A 64 -6.38 6.61 2.36
CA ALA A 64 -7.77 7.02 2.34
C ALA A 64 -8.30 7.34 3.74
N SER A 65 -7.93 6.57 4.78
CA SER A 65 -8.37 6.84 6.16
C SER A 65 -7.92 8.23 6.64
N PHE A 66 -6.67 8.62 6.37
CA PHE A 66 -6.20 9.96 6.69
C PHE A 66 -6.90 11.05 5.89
N HIS A 67 -7.25 10.81 4.62
CA HIS A 67 -8.03 11.76 3.84
C HIS A 67 -9.43 11.97 4.44
N ARG A 68 -10.10 10.88 4.83
CA ARG A 68 -11.42 10.91 5.48
C ARG A 68 -11.40 11.66 6.81
N GLN A 69 -10.39 11.41 7.65
CA GLN A 69 -10.20 12.12 8.92
C GLN A 69 -10.04 13.63 8.74
N ARG A 70 -9.27 14.06 7.74
CA ARG A 70 -9.10 15.49 7.44
C ARG A 70 -10.38 16.12 6.91
N ALA A 71 -11.11 15.44 6.04
CA ALA A 71 -12.41 15.90 5.57
C ALA A 71 -13.40 16.07 6.75
N TYR A 72 -13.40 15.13 7.69
CA TYR A 72 -14.19 15.24 8.93
C TYR A 72 -13.78 16.45 9.78
N LEU A 73 -12.48 16.66 10.02
CA LEU A 73 -11.99 17.83 10.73
C LEU A 73 -12.45 19.13 10.06
N GLN A 74 -12.29 19.22 8.74
CA GLN A 74 -12.71 20.40 7.96
C GLN A 74 -14.20 20.69 8.12
N MET A 75 -15.05 19.66 8.03
CA MET A 75 -16.50 19.78 8.25
C MET A 75 -16.80 20.29 9.67
N LYS A 76 -16.11 19.76 10.68
CA LYS A 76 -16.30 20.16 12.08
C LYS A 76 -15.90 21.61 12.34
N MET A 77 -14.82 22.08 11.73
CA MET A 77 -14.42 23.49 11.75
C MET A 77 -15.49 24.39 11.11
N TRP A 78 -16.04 24.02 9.96
CA TRP A 78 -17.12 24.77 9.32
C TRP A 78 -18.41 24.83 10.16
N MET A 79 -18.63 23.83 11.03
CA MET A 79 -19.75 23.82 11.96
C MET A 79 -19.47 24.56 13.28
N ASN A 80 -18.35 25.29 13.39
CA ASN A 80 -17.89 25.91 14.65
C ASN A 80 -17.79 24.91 15.81
N LYS A 81 -17.37 23.67 15.52
CA LYS A 81 -17.10 22.61 16.50
C LYS A 81 -15.62 22.24 16.41
N ASP A 82 -14.75 23.18 16.79
CA ASP A 82 -13.30 23.20 16.59
C ASP A 82 -12.48 22.56 17.71
N ASN A 83 -13.11 21.88 18.66
CA ASN A 83 -12.44 21.18 19.78
C ASN A 83 -11.64 19.92 19.37
N LEU A 84 -11.39 19.70 18.08
CA LEU A 84 -10.67 18.53 17.58
C LEU A 84 -9.20 18.87 17.34
N ASN A 85 -8.31 18.07 17.92
CA ASN A 85 -6.90 18.18 17.67
C ASN A 85 -6.59 17.74 16.21
N PRO A 86 -5.97 18.61 15.38
CA PRO A 86 -5.58 18.23 14.03
C PRO A 86 -4.68 16.98 13.98
N CYS A 87 -3.83 16.78 15.00
CA CYS A 87 -2.95 15.62 15.07
C CYS A 87 -3.69 14.27 15.24
N GLU A 88 -4.94 14.30 15.73
CA GLU A 88 -5.81 13.13 15.78
C GLU A 88 -6.56 12.89 14.47
N CYS A 89 -6.42 13.80 13.50
CA CYS A 89 -7.15 13.80 12.23
C CYS A 89 -6.22 13.80 11.02
N GLY A 90 -5.09 13.11 11.10
CA GLY A 90 -4.17 12.92 9.97
C GLY A 90 -3.22 14.09 9.69
N TRP A 91 -2.93 14.89 10.72
CA TRP A 91 -1.84 15.85 10.73
C TRP A 91 -0.76 15.45 11.74
N LYS A 92 0.44 16.00 11.61
CA LYS A 92 1.50 15.91 12.62
C LYS A 92 2.27 17.22 12.68
N VAL A 93 2.95 17.48 13.78
CA VAL A 93 3.86 18.62 13.89
C VAL A 93 5.25 18.21 13.41
N ALA A 94 5.81 18.98 12.48
CA ALA A 94 7.19 18.85 12.04
C ALA A 94 7.79 20.26 11.91
N ASN A 95 8.91 20.52 12.59
CA ASN A 95 9.58 21.83 12.62
C ASN A 95 8.63 22.98 12.99
N GLY A 96 7.79 22.77 14.02
CA GLY A 96 6.80 23.75 14.48
C GLY A 96 5.58 23.94 13.57
N ASN A 97 5.51 23.24 12.43
CA ASN A 97 4.42 23.38 11.46
C ASN A 97 3.55 22.12 11.39
N HIS A 98 2.25 22.29 11.15
CA HIS A 98 1.35 21.19 10.86
C HIS A 98 1.58 20.69 9.42
N VAL A 99 1.94 19.41 9.30
CA VAL A 99 2.13 18.74 8.01
C VAL A 99 1.20 17.53 7.90
N LEU A 100 0.80 17.22 6.66
CA LEU A 100 -0.10 16.13 6.36
C LEU A 100 0.56 14.77 6.62
N VAL A 101 -0.14 13.89 7.33
CA VAL A 101 0.15 12.46 7.33
C VAL A 101 -0.49 11.86 6.08
N LYS A 102 0.33 11.48 5.11
CA LYS A 102 -0.13 10.94 3.82
C LYS A 102 -0.47 9.45 3.91
N CYS A 103 0.39 8.69 4.56
CA CYS A 103 0.31 7.25 4.78
C CYS A 103 1.27 6.90 5.92
N THR A 104 0.92 5.92 6.77
CA THR A 104 1.84 5.38 7.80
C THR A 104 2.44 4.03 7.40
N MET A 105 1.93 3.42 6.33
CA MET A 105 2.48 2.19 5.79
C MET A 105 3.63 2.47 4.82
N HIS A 106 4.54 1.51 4.71
CA HIS A 106 5.60 1.54 3.69
C HIS A 106 4.99 1.53 2.28
N ALA A 107 5.79 1.92 1.27
CA ALA A 107 5.33 1.97 -0.12
C ALA A 107 5.24 0.60 -0.80
N ALA A 108 5.97 -0.40 -0.30
CA ALA A 108 5.92 -1.81 -0.70
C ALA A 108 6.29 -2.68 0.54
N PRO A 109 5.95 -3.98 0.60
CA PRO A 109 6.34 -4.82 1.72
C PRO A 109 7.86 -4.85 1.76
N SER A 110 8.43 -4.93 2.95
CA SER A 110 9.89 -4.91 3.13
C SER A 110 10.59 -5.95 2.24
N LYS A 111 9.94 -7.10 2.02
CA LYS A 111 10.41 -8.15 1.10
C LYS A 111 10.45 -7.70 -0.37
N LEU A 112 9.52 -6.86 -0.84
CA LEU A 112 9.54 -6.32 -2.21
C LEU A 112 10.52 -5.15 -2.37
N LEU A 113 10.62 -4.28 -1.35
CA LEU A 113 11.60 -3.17 -1.36
C LEU A 113 13.04 -3.70 -1.47
N ASN A 114 13.27 -4.88 -0.92
CA ASN A 114 14.55 -5.58 -0.93
C ASN A 114 14.64 -6.65 -2.04
N ILE A 115 13.86 -6.55 -3.13
CA ILE A 115 14.06 -7.46 -4.28
C ILE A 115 15.43 -7.19 -4.90
N ILE A 116 16.39 -7.98 -4.46
CA ILE A 116 17.74 -8.03 -5.00
C ILE A 116 17.76 -9.20 -5.96
N ARG A 117 17.86 -8.90 -7.26
CA ARG A 117 18.10 -9.91 -8.29
C ARG A 117 19.60 -9.97 -8.60
N CYS A 118 20.13 -11.17 -8.74
CA CYS A 118 21.47 -11.35 -9.27
C CYS A 118 21.43 -11.38 -10.80
N ASN A 119 22.56 -11.06 -11.43
CA ASN A 119 22.76 -11.25 -12.88
C ASN A 119 23.71 -12.43 -13.15
N CYS A 120 23.71 -13.41 -12.26
CA CYS A 120 24.59 -14.56 -12.35
C CYS A 120 24.22 -15.42 -13.56
N LYS A 121 25.23 -15.80 -14.34
CA LYS A 121 25.08 -16.71 -15.47
C LYS A 121 25.00 -18.17 -15.04
N THR A 122 25.68 -18.53 -13.94
CA THR A 122 25.76 -19.90 -13.43
C THR A 122 25.80 -19.96 -11.89
N ASN A 123 25.27 -21.06 -11.36
CA ASN A 123 25.39 -21.68 -10.03
C ASN A 123 25.32 -20.90 -8.70
N CYS A 124 25.29 -19.56 -8.63
CA CYS A 124 25.12 -18.73 -7.40
C CYS A 124 25.61 -19.33 -6.06
N ASP A 125 26.77 -19.98 -6.05
CA ASP A 125 27.35 -20.72 -4.93
C ASP A 125 28.24 -19.84 -4.04
N THR A 126 28.74 -18.74 -4.62
CA THR A 126 29.63 -17.78 -3.94
C THR A 126 28.94 -16.44 -3.67
N LYS A 127 29.56 -15.62 -2.80
CA LYS A 127 29.13 -14.22 -2.54
C LYS A 127 29.28 -13.27 -3.75
N ARG A 128 29.67 -13.78 -4.93
CA ARG A 128 29.55 -13.07 -6.21
C ARG A 128 28.09 -12.92 -6.64
N CYS A 129 27.21 -13.82 -6.18
CA CYS A 129 25.78 -13.64 -6.30
C CYS A 129 25.29 -12.56 -5.33
N THR A 130 24.68 -11.49 -5.85
CA THR A 130 24.15 -10.40 -5.02
C THR A 130 23.00 -10.86 -4.13
N CYS A 131 22.19 -11.83 -4.55
CA CYS A 131 21.16 -12.44 -3.70
C CYS A 131 21.84 -13.08 -2.47
N ARG A 132 22.76 -14.03 -2.69
CA ARG A 132 23.50 -14.72 -1.60
C ARG A 132 24.29 -13.74 -0.74
N LYS A 133 24.93 -12.73 -1.33
CA LYS A 133 25.68 -11.70 -0.59
C LYS A 133 24.80 -10.96 0.43
N ASN A 134 23.52 -10.76 0.10
CA ASN A 134 22.55 -10.11 0.96
C ASN A 134 21.68 -11.11 1.75
N GLY A 135 22.06 -12.39 1.78
CA GLY A 135 21.33 -13.43 2.51
C GLY A 135 19.96 -13.77 1.92
N LEU A 136 19.75 -13.50 0.64
CA LEU A 136 18.50 -13.80 -0.08
C LEU A 136 18.67 -15.00 -1.02
N GLU A 137 17.60 -15.75 -1.19
CA GLU A 137 17.49 -16.83 -2.17
C GLU A 137 17.26 -16.25 -3.58
N CYS A 138 17.78 -16.92 -4.60
CA CYS A 138 17.55 -16.56 -5.99
C CYS A 138 16.12 -16.93 -6.39
N SER A 139 15.37 -15.94 -6.86
CA SER A 139 14.04 -16.12 -7.44
C SER A 139 14.06 -16.22 -8.97
N VAL A 140 12.91 -16.51 -9.57
CA VAL A 140 12.68 -16.47 -11.02
C VAL A 140 12.98 -15.13 -11.67
N ALA A 141 13.06 -14.05 -10.88
CA ALA A 141 13.40 -12.71 -11.36
C ALA A 141 14.92 -12.46 -11.48
N CYS A 142 15.76 -13.41 -11.06
CA CYS A 142 17.21 -13.36 -11.27
C CYS A 142 17.56 -13.46 -12.78
N GLY A 143 18.84 -13.23 -13.11
CA GLY A 143 19.39 -13.42 -14.45
C GLY A 143 19.30 -14.89 -14.90
N GLU A 144 20.30 -15.41 -15.59
CA GLU A 144 20.18 -16.75 -16.19
C GLU A 144 19.98 -17.89 -15.19
N CYS A 145 20.38 -17.72 -13.93
CA CYS A 145 20.14 -18.75 -12.93
C CYS A 145 18.65 -18.99 -12.61
N LYS A 146 17.77 -18.00 -12.85
CA LYS A 146 16.29 -18.03 -12.70
C LYS A 146 15.71 -18.80 -11.49
N GLY A 147 16.48 -19.00 -10.42
CA GLY A 147 16.17 -19.95 -9.36
C GLY A 147 16.30 -21.42 -9.79
N THR A 148 15.96 -21.79 -11.03
CA THR A 148 15.99 -23.20 -11.49
C THR A 148 17.42 -23.70 -11.70
N GLY A 149 17.81 -24.81 -11.05
CA GLY A 149 19.17 -25.37 -11.15
C GLY A 149 20.24 -24.50 -10.50
N CYS A 150 19.84 -23.55 -9.65
CA CYS A 150 20.71 -22.66 -8.90
C CYS A 150 20.96 -23.24 -7.50
N THR A 151 22.21 -23.20 -7.01
CA THR A 151 22.52 -23.66 -5.63
C THR A 151 21.95 -22.74 -4.54
N ASN A 152 21.47 -21.55 -4.92
CA ASN A 152 20.85 -20.57 -4.03
C ASN A 152 19.32 -20.51 -4.24
N LEU A 153 18.69 -21.59 -4.72
CA LEU A 153 17.25 -21.66 -4.96
C LEU A 153 16.44 -21.65 -3.66
N SER A 154 15.26 -21.04 -3.70
CA SER A 154 14.25 -21.12 -2.63
C SER A 154 13.66 -22.51 -2.52
N LYS A 155 13.77 -23.15 -1.35
CA LYS A 155 13.18 -24.48 -1.10
C LYS A 155 11.66 -24.49 -0.97
N THR A 156 10.99 -23.34 -1.08
CA THR A 156 9.53 -23.26 -1.05
C THR A 156 9.03 -22.45 -2.24
N ILE A 157 8.27 -23.11 -3.12
CA ILE A 157 7.28 -22.43 -3.95
C ILE A 157 6.07 -22.25 -3.05
N ASP A 158 6.15 -21.30 -2.12
CA ASP A 158 4.92 -20.81 -1.51
C ASP A 158 4.39 -19.73 -2.46
N MET A 159 3.33 -20.06 -3.20
CA MET A 159 2.26 -19.09 -3.45
C MET A 159 1.71 -18.73 -2.07
N ASP A 160 2.50 -17.94 -1.32
CA ASP A 160 2.22 -17.61 0.05
C ASP A 160 1.06 -16.62 -0.03
N ASP A 161 -0.15 -17.06 0.33
CA ASP A 161 -1.34 -16.21 0.45
C ASP A 161 -1.05 -14.95 1.29
N LYS A 162 0.00 -14.98 2.12
CA LYS A 162 0.55 -13.83 2.85
C LYS A 162 1.23 -12.78 1.98
N VAL A 163 1.85 -13.10 0.85
CA VAL A 163 2.38 -12.10 -0.10
C VAL A 163 1.24 -11.40 -0.80
N THR A 164 0.17 -12.11 -1.14
CA THR A 164 -1.07 -11.54 -1.69
C THR A 164 -1.73 -10.62 -0.67
N ILE A 165 -1.86 -11.04 0.59
CA ILE A 165 -2.39 -10.20 1.70
C ILE A 165 -1.51 -8.98 1.94
N ASN A 166 -0.18 -9.12 1.89
CA ASN A 166 0.71 -7.99 2.02
C ASN A 166 0.62 -7.05 0.82
N MET A 167 0.57 -7.55 -0.42
CA MET A 167 0.36 -6.76 -1.65
C MET A 167 -0.99 -6.05 -1.70
N ILE A 168 -2.04 -6.65 -1.12
CA ILE A 168 -3.34 -6.01 -0.91
C ILE A 168 -3.18 -4.75 -0.05
N ASN A 169 -2.24 -4.75 0.90
CA ASN A 169 -1.97 -3.60 1.76
C ASN A 169 -1.06 -2.51 1.14
N PHE A 170 -0.70 -2.60 -0.15
CA PHE A 170 0.10 -1.61 -0.90
C PHE A 170 -0.65 -0.86 -1.98
#